data_AF-A0A958C2C6-F1
#
_entry.id   AF-A0A958C2C6-F1
#
_cell.length_a   1.000
_cell.length_b   1.000
_cell.length_c   1.000
_cell.angle_alpha   90.00
_cell.angle_beta   90.00
_cell.angle_gamma   90.00
#
_symmetry.space_group_name_H-M   'P 1'
#
loop_
_entity.id
_entity.type
_entity.pdbx_description
1 polymer ?
#
loop_
_entity_poly.entity_id
_entity_poly.type
_entity_poly.pdbx_seq_one_letter_code
_entity_poly.pdbx_strand_id
1 'polypeptide(L)'
;MNAVKRHPLVVFFVLAFALPWLVWGTSIAQANGLISFHIPQPLAFWIGLTLAAYVSAALTGGLPAVKDLLSRIVRWRVAPIWYVVALTLTALISLAAILIYVVLGGTYQATPSLSVRELLPAFLFQVFFFLLTEETAWRGFALPR
;
A
#
# COMPACT_ATOMS: atom_id res chain seq x y z
N MET A 1 -1.21 -12.75 26.83
CA MET A 1 -0.08 -12.14 26.07
C MET A 1 0.76 -13.15 25.28
N ASN A 2 0.90 -14.42 25.71
CA ASN A 2 1.71 -15.41 24.96
C ASN A 2 1.15 -15.80 23.59
N ALA A 3 -0.18 -15.83 23.39
CA ALA A 3 -0.78 -16.16 22.09
C ALA A 3 -0.52 -15.06 21.03
N VAL A 4 -0.61 -13.79 21.41
CA VAL A 4 -0.37 -12.63 20.53
C VAL A 4 1.06 -12.66 19.96
N LYS A 5 2.06 -12.91 20.83
CA LYS A 5 3.47 -13.01 20.40
C LYS A 5 3.74 -14.20 19.48
N ARG A 6 2.97 -15.29 19.62
CA ARG A 6 3.12 -16.51 18.80
C ARG A 6 2.45 -16.41 17.43
N HIS A 7 1.48 -15.50 17.25
CA HIS A 7 0.73 -15.37 16.00
C HIS A 7 0.78 -13.95 15.41
N PRO A 8 1.98 -13.40 15.14
CA PRO A 8 2.12 -12.02 14.67
C PRO A 8 1.43 -11.76 13.32
N LEU A 9 1.27 -12.77 12.46
CA LEU A 9 0.55 -12.62 11.17
C LEU A 9 -0.94 -12.48 11.41
N VAL A 10 -1.51 -13.33 12.27
CA VAL A 10 -2.95 -13.32 12.58
C VAL A 10 -3.33 -11.98 13.20
N VAL A 11 -2.55 -11.50 14.18
CA VAL A 11 -2.75 -10.19 14.81
C VAL A 11 -2.77 -9.09 13.75
N PHE A 12 -1.81 -9.11 12.83
CA PHE A 12 -1.75 -8.12 11.76
C PHE A 12 -2.90 -8.21 10.78
N PHE A 13 -3.24 -9.38 10.26
CA PHE A 13 -4.34 -9.50 9.30
C PHE A 13 -5.69 -9.15 9.93
N VAL A 14 -5.91 -9.47 11.21
CA VAL A 14 -7.12 -9.04 11.94
C VAL A 14 -7.18 -7.52 12.00
N LEU A 15 -6.09 -6.84 12.38
CA LEU A 15 -6.05 -5.38 12.45
C LEU A 15 -6.11 -4.71 11.06
N ALA A 16 -5.39 -5.27 10.08
CA ALA A 16 -5.33 -4.80 8.70
C ALA A 16 -6.66 -5.01 7.96
N PHE A 17 -7.51 -5.91 8.44
CA PHE A 17 -8.89 -6.02 8.00
C PHE A 17 -9.78 -5.03 8.79
N ALA A 18 -9.81 -5.13 10.11
CA ALA A 18 -10.75 -4.37 10.93
C ALA A 18 -10.62 -2.85 10.76
N LEU A 19 -9.40 -2.31 10.76
CA LEU A 19 -9.19 -0.85 10.74
C LEU A 19 -9.64 -0.20 9.41
N PRO A 20 -9.24 -0.70 8.21
CA PRO A 20 -9.80 -0.21 6.94
C PRO A 20 -11.32 -0.39 6.84
N TRP A 21 -11.86 -1.53 7.29
CA TRP A 21 -13.29 -1.79 7.22
C TRP A 21 -14.13 -0.90 8.14
N LEU A 22 -13.58 -0.40 9.25
CA LEU A 22 -14.24 0.65 10.04
C LEU A 22 -14.38 1.95 9.25
N VAL A 23 -13.40 2.30 8.41
CA VAL A 23 -13.45 3.49 7.55
C VAL A 23 -14.44 3.28 6.40
N TRP A 24 -14.29 2.20 5.64
CA TRP A 24 -15.17 1.91 4.49
C TRP A 24 -16.60 1.62 4.91
N GLY A 25 -16.78 0.97 6.06
CA GLY A 25 -18.09 0.72 6.67
C GLY A 25 -18.90 1.98 6.89
N THR A 26 -18.27 3.13 7.18
CA THR A 26 -18.99 4.41 7.28
C THR A 26 -19.54 4.88 5.92
N SER A 27 -18.80 4.68 4.83
CA SER A 27 -19.30 5.01 3.48
C SER A 27 -20.47 4.12 3.10
N ILE A 28 -20.39 2.83 3.42
CA ILE A 28 -21.46 1.87 3.17
C ILE A 28 -22.69 2.23 4.01
N ALA A 29 -22.52 2.55 5.29
CA ALA A 29 -23.59 2.94 6.18
C ALA A 29 -24.27 4.24 5.72
N GLN A 30 -23.50 5.23 5.27
CA GLN A 30 -24.04 6.47 4.70
C GLN A 30 -24.83 6.20 3.41
N ALA A 31 -24.29 5.38 2.50
CA ALA A 31 -24.96 5.03 1.25
C ALA A 31 -26.30 4.30 1.47
N ASN A 32 -26.47 3.64 2.62
CA ASN A 32 -27.71 2.97 3.03
C ASN A 32 -28.56 3.82 3.99
N GLY A 33 -28.23 5.10 4.20
CA GLY A 33 -29.02 6.01 5.04
C GLY A 33 -28.96 5.73 6.54
N LEU A 34 -28.03 4.89 7.01
CA LEU A 34 -27.88 4.55 8.44
C LEU A 34 -27.18 5.65 9.24
N ILE A 35 -26.31 6.43 8.59
CA ILE A 35 -25.61 7.57 9.15
C ILE A 35 -25.55 8.71 8.12
N SER A 36 -25.34 9.95 8.58
CA SER A 36 -25.28 11.14 7.73
C SER A 36 -23.87 11.58 7.33
N PHE A 37 -22.84 10.83 7.72
CA PHE A 37 -21.44 11.15 7.48
C PHE A 37 -20.63 9.91 7.11
N HIS A 38 -19.48 10.09 6.47
CA HIS A 38 -18.48 9.04 6.28
C HIS A 38 -17.09 9.57 6.62
N ILE A 39 -16.21 8.65 7.01
CA ILE A 39 -14.79 8.94 7.18
C ILE A 39 -14.14 9.00 5.78
N PRO A 40 -13.18 9.92 5.52
CA PRO A 40 -12.48 9.96 4.24
C PRO A 40 -11.82 8.61 3.92
N GLN A 41 -12.20 8.02 2.78
CA GLN A 41 -11.79 6.67 2.37
C GLN A 41 -10.27 6.45 2.32
N PRO A 42 -9.44 7.42 1.92
CA PRO A 42 -7.99 7.23 1.91
C PRO A 42 -7.38 6.92 3.29
N LEU A 43 -8.04 7.34 4.38
CA LEU A 43 -7.56 7.07 5.75
C LEU A 43 -7.53 5.57 6.08
N ALA A 44 -8.31 4.75 5.38
CA ALA A 44 -8.29 3.30 5.52
C ALA A 44 -6.88 2.74 5.30
N PHE A 45 -6.20 3.20 4.25
CA PHE A 45 -4.84 2.78 3.94
C PHE A 45 -3.79 3.66 4.59
N TRP A 46 -3.96 4.99 4.54
CA TRP A 46 -2.95 5.93 5.03
C TRP A 46 -2.72 5.80 6.53
N ILE A 47 -3.80 5.53 7.29
CA ILE A 47 -3.75 5.39 8.73
C ILE A 47 -4.08 3.97 9.17
N GLY A 48 -5.20 3.39 8.71
CA GLY A 48 -5.69 2.10 9.20
C GLY A 48 -4.69 0.96 9.00
N LEU A 49 -4.21 0.78 7.76
CA LEU A 49 -3.24 -0.27 7.43
C LEU A 49 -1.86 0.00 8.04
N THR A 50 -1.40 1.26 8.01
CA THR A 50 -0.17 1.70 8.67
C THR A 50 -0.18 1.39 10.17
N LEU A 51 -1.28 1.72 10.85
CA LEU A 51 -1.48 1.47 12.27
C LEU A 51 -1.50 -0.04 12.56
N ALA A 52 -2.15 -0.84 11.71
CA ALA A 52 -2.15 -2.29 11.83
C ALA A 52 -0.72 -2.86 11.85
N ALA A 53 0.17 -2.39 10.98
CA ALA A 53 1.56 -2.85 10.92
C ALA A 53 2.34 -2.50 12.21
N TYR A 54 2.32 -1.22 12.62
CA TYR A 54 3.09 -0.76 13.77
C TYR A 54 2.56 -1.29 15.11
N VAL A 55 1.23 -1.35 15.27
CA VAL A 55 0.61 -1.95 16.46
C VAL A 55 0.92 -3.43 16.52
N SER A 56 0.87 -4.15 15.40
CA SER A 56 1.23 -5.57 15.38
C SER A 56 2.71 -5.79 15.75
N ALA A 57 3.62 -4.97 15.22
CA ALA A 57 5.03 -5.01 15.60
C ALA A 57 5.23 -4.74 17.10
N ALA A 58 4.59 -3.70 17.65
CA ALA A 58 4.67 -3.37 19.06
C ALA A 58 4.09 -4.47 19.96
N LEU A 59 2.94 -5.05 19.60
CA LEU A 59 2.28 -6.10 20.39
C LEU A 59 3.04 -7.42 20.40
N THR A 60 3.75 -7.72 19.32
CA THR A 60 4.38 -9.04 19.11
C THR A 60 5.87 -9.04 19.49
N GLY A 61 6.59 -7.96 19.17
CA GLY A 61 8.04 -7.84 19.39
C GLY A 61 8.47 -6.55 20.09
N GLY A 62 7.53 -5.69 20.51
CA GLY A 62 7.82 -4.46 21.23
C GLY A 62 8.54 -3.40 20.40
N LEU A 63 9.18 -2.45 21.10
CA LEU A 63 9.95 -1.37 20.48
C LEU A 63 11.06 -1.86 19.53
N PRO A 64 11.81 -2.96 19.83
CA PRO A 64 12.81 -3.48 18.89
C PRO A 64 12.22 -3.85 17.53
N ALA A 65 11.06 -4.50 17.49
CA ALA A 65 10.41 -4.88 16.24
C ALA A 65 9.93 -3.65 15.43
N VAL A 66 9.42 -2.61 16.11
CA VAL A 66 9.05 -1.35 15.47
C VAL A 66 10.28 -0.65 14.87
N LYS A 67 11.38 -0.58 15.61
CA LYS A 67 12.63 0.02 15.14
C LYS A 67 13.21 -0.74 13.95
N ASP A 68 13.17 -2.07 13.98
CA ASP A 68 13.61 -2.89 12.85
C ASP A 68 12.77 -2.62 11.60
N LEU A 69 11.44 -2.55 11.72
CA LEU A 69 10.53 -2.19 10.62
C LEU A 69 10.89 -0.82 10.02
N LEU A 70 11.05 0.21 10.85
CA LEU A 70 11.44 1.56 10.41
C LEU A 70 12.83 1.59 9.74
N SER A 71 13.79 0.81 10.26
CA SER A 71 15.15 0.76 9.72
C SER A 71 15.21 0.21 8.29
N ARG A 72 14.22 -0.60 7.89
CA ARG A 72 14.17 -1.23 6.58
C ARG A 72 13.65 -0.27 5.50
N ILE A 73 12.85 0.74 5.88
CA ILE A 73 12.30 1.74 4.95
C ILE A 73 13.42 2.54 4.25
N VAL A 74 14.52 2.81 4.95
CA VAL A 74 15.64 3.60 4.42
C VAL A 74 16.68 2.76 3.68
N ARG A 75 16.45 1.45 3.51
CA ARG A 75 17.36 0.57 2.76
C ARG A 75 17.08 0.67 1.28
N TRP A 76 17.75 1.62 0.62
CA TRP A 76 17.60 1.81 -0.81
C TRP A 76 18.68 1.12 -1.64
N ARG A 77 19.86 0.82 -1.08
CA ARG A 77 20.99 0.26 -1.84
C ARG A 77 20.72 -1.19 -2.27
N VAL A 78 20.22 -1.36 -3.49
CA VAL A 78 20.03 -2.66 -4.16
C VAL A 78 20.75 -2.66 -5.50
N ALA A 79 20.94 -3.84 -6.10
CA ALA A 79 21.63 -3.96 -7.39
C ALA A 79 20.94 -3.09 -8.47
N PRO A 80 21.69 -2.36 -9.31
CA PRO A 80 21.14 -1.46 -10.33
C PRO A 80 20.08 -2.08 -11.24
N ILE A 81 20.19 -3.38 -11.51
CA ILE A 81 19.22 -4.13 -12.31
C ILE A 81 17.79 -4.03 -11.76
N TRP A 82 17.62 -3.98 -10.43
CA TRP A 82 16.28 -3.90 -9.82
C TRP A 82 15.62 -2.54 -10.03
N TYR A 83 16.40 -1.46 -10.13
CA TYR A 83 15.86 -0.16 -10.53
C TYR A 83 15.42 -0.17 -11.98
N VAL A 84 16.21 -0.76 -12.88
CA VAL A 84 15.84 -0.91 -14.28
C VAL A 84 14.56 -1.73 -14.40
N VAL A 85 14.46 -2.86 -13.71
CA VAL A 85 13.25 -3.69 -13.67
C VAL A 85 12.06 -2.89 -13.14
N ALA A 86 12.18 -2.21 -12.00
CA ALA A 86 11.07 -1.45 -11.41
C ALA A 86 10.57 -0.31 -12.31
N LEU A 87 11.47 0.36 -13.04
CA LEU A 87 11.12 1.48 -13.93
C LEU A 87 10.57 1.01 -15.28
N THR A 88 10.96 -0.17 -15.77
CA THR A 88 10.63 -0.62 -17.14
C THR A 88 9.56 -1.70 -17.18
N LEU A 89 9.49 -2.58 -16.19
CA LEU A 89 8.62 -3.77 -16.24
C LEU A 89 7.15 -3.41 -16.43
N THR A 90 6.61 -2.48 -15.64
CA THR A 90 5.22 -2.05 -15.73
C THR A 90 4.90 -1.38 -17.07
N ALA A 91 5.84 -0.60 -17.61
CA ALA A 91 5.71 0.03 -18.92
C ALA A 91 5.69 -1.03 -20.04
N LEU A 92 6.60 -2.01 -19.98
CA LEU A 92 6.67 -3.11 -20.96
C LEU A 92 5.42 -3.98 -20.92
N ILE A 93 4.91 -4.32 -19.73
CA ILE A 93 3.65 -5.08 -19.58
C ILE A 93 2.47 -4.29 -20.18
N SER A 94 2.39 -2.98 -19.89
CA SER A 94 1.34 -2.13 -20.43
C SER A 94 1.40 -2.04 -21.97
N LEU A 95 2.59 -1.87 -22.53
CA LEU A 95 2.80 -1.85 -23.98
C LEU A 95 2.43 -3.18 -24.63
N ALA A 96 2.81 -4.31 -24.02
CA ALA A 96 2.42 -5.63 -24.50
C ALA A 96 0.89 -5.80 -24.48
N ALA A 97 0.22 -5.38 -23.41
CA ALA A 97 -1.24 -5.44 -23.31
C ALA A 97 -1.94 -4.58 -24.38
N ILE A 98 -1.45 -3.36 -24.61
CA ILE A 98 -1.96 -2.47 -25.68
C ILE A 98 -1.77 -3.12 -27.05
N LEU A 99 -0.58 -3.67 -27.32
CA LEU A 99 -0.28 -4.32 -28.59
C LEU A 99 -1.22 -5.50 -28.86
N ILE A 100 -1.41 -6.38 -27.86
CA ILE A 100 -2.32 -7.50 -27.95
C ILE A 100 -3.74 -7.00 -28.26
N TYR A 101 -4.21 -5.99 -27.53
CA TYR A 101 -5.55 -5.42 -27.73
C TYR A 101 -5.74 -4.86 -29.14
N VAL A 102 -4.76 -4.13 -29.67
CA VAL A 102 -4.81 -3.56 -31.03
C VAL A 102 -4.79 -4.66 -32.10
N VAL A 103 -3.95 -5.68 -31.94
CA VAL A 103 -3.90 -6.83 -32.85
C VAL A 103 -5.23 -7.59 -32.89
N LEU A 104 -5.96 -7.63 -31.77
CA LEU A 104 -7.30 -8.22 -31.69
C LEU A 104 -8.42 -7.31 -32.23
N GLY A 105 -8.07 -6.19 -32.89
CA GLY A 105 -9.02 -5.27 -33.51
C GLY A 105 -9.50 -4.14 -32.60
N GLY A 106 -8.94 -4.02 -31.38
CA GLY A 106 -9.17 -2.89 -30.50
C GLY A 106 -8.52 -1.60 -31.00
N THR A 107 -9.03 -0.46 -30.55
CA THR A 107 -8.40 0.86 -30.79
C THR A 107 -7.91 1.45 -29.48
N TYR A 108 -6.63 1.79 -29.41
CA TYR A 108 -6.07 2.48 -28.24
C TYR A 108 -6.00 3.99 -28.48
N GLN A 109 -6.52 4.75 -27.53
CA GLN A 109 -6.31 6.19 -27.45
C GLN A 109 -5.46 6.48 -26.23
N ALA A 110 -4.33 7.15 -26.44
CA ALA A 110 -3.47 7.57 -25.34
C ALA A 110 -4.23 8.56 -24.45
N THR A 111 -4.28 8.28 -23.15
CA THR A 111 -4.77 9.25 -22.17
C THR A 111 -3.69 10.29 -21.90
N PRO A 112 -4.07 11.54 -21.52
CA PRO A 112 -3.11 12.55 -21.14
C PRO A 112 -2.18 12.04 -20.04
N SER A 113 -0.88 12.09 -20.30
CA SER A 113 0.15 11.77 -19.31
C SER A 113 0.37 12.96 -18.39
N LEU A 114 0.86 12.69 -17.17
CA LEU A 114 1.39 13.73 -16.29
C LEU A 114 2.44 14.56 -17.03
N SER A 115 2.34 15.88 -16.92
CA SER A 115 3.39 16.76 -17.40
C SER A 115 4.66 16.57 -16.55
N VAL A 116 5.82 16.92 -17.10
CA VAL A 116 7.11 16.83 -16.39
C VAL A 116 7.08 17.59 -15.04
N ARG A 117 6.30 18.69 -14.97
CA ARG A 117 6.16 19.50 -13.76
C ARG A 117 5.36 18.80 -12.66
N GLU A 118 4.47 17.88 -13.03
CA GLU A 118 3.61 17.13 -12.10
C GLU A 118 4.28 15.83 -11.62
N LEU A 119 5.34 15.38 -12.28
CA LEU A 119 6.04 14.13 -11.92
C LEU A 119 6.56 14.15 -10.48
N LEU A 120 7.23 15.24 -10.07
CA LEU A 120 7.79 15.31 -8.71
C LEU A 120 6.67 15.36 -7.64
N PRO A 121 5.64 16.22 -7.74
CA PRO A 121 4.50 16.17 -6.82
C PRO A 121 3.82 14.80 -6.76
N ALA A 122 3.57 14.17 -7.91
CA ALA A 122 2.94 12.84 -7.98
C ALA A 122 3.82 11.77 -7.32
N PHE A 123 5.14 11.80 -7.58
CA PHE A 123 6.09 10.90 -6.96
C PHE A 123 6.10 11.05 -5.43
N LEU A 124 6.19 12.28 -4.92
CA LEU A 124 6.16 12.54 -3.48
C LEU A 124 4.84 12.07 -2.86
N PHE A 125 3.72 12.33 -3.53
CA PHE A 125 2.41 11.84 -3.09
C PHE A 125 2.40 10.31 -2.97
N GLN A 126 2.90 9.59 -3.99
CA GLN A 126 3.01 8.13 -3.94
C GLN A 126 3.91 7.65 -2.80
N VAL A 127 5.07 8.30 -2.60
CA VAL A 127 5.99 7.95 -1.51
C VAL A 127 5.30 8.07 -0.15
N PHE A 128 4.70 9.22 0.16
CA PHE A 128 4.16 9.48 1.49
C PHE A 128 2.85 8.75 1.78
N PHE A 129 2.02 8.54 0.76
CA PHE A 129 0.66 8.03 0.96
C PHE A 129 0.46 6.56 0.57
N PHE A 130 1.42 5.94 -0.13
CA PHE A 130 1.35 4.53 -0.52
C PHE A 130 2.61 3.73 -0.14
N LEU A 131 3.82 4.19 -0.51
CA LEU A 131 5.03 3.42 -0.19
C LEU A 131 5.31 3.39 1.33
N LEU A 132 5.24 4.54 2.02
CA LEU A 132 5.53 4.58 3.45
C LEU A 132 4.43 3.96 4.32
N THR A 133 3.21 3.84 3.78
CA THR A 133 2.02 3.35 4.47
C THR A 133 1.78 1.87 4.13
N GLU A 134 1.23 1.61 2.95
CA GLU A 134 0.80 0.30 2.48
C GLU A 134 1.96 -0.68 2.30
N GLU A 135 3.03 -0.26 1.60
CA GLU A 135 4.16 -1.17 1.34
C GLU A 135 4.91 -1.51 2.65
N THR A 136 4.99 -0.59 3.61
CA THR A 136 5.54 -0.88 4.94
C THR A 136 4.74 -2.00 5.65
N ALA A 137 3.42 -2.02 5.48
CA ALA A 137 2.59 -3.07 6.07
C ALA A 137 2.83 -4.42 5.38
N TRP A 138 2.75 -4.48 4.04
CA TRP A 138 2.85 -5.74 3.30
C TRP A 138 4.29 -6.25 3.20
N ARG A 139 5.21 -5.43 2.71
CA ARG A 139 6.61 -5.83 2.48
C ARG A 139 7.45 -5.71 3.73
N GLY A 140 7.12 -4.78 4.62
CA GLY A 140 7.87 -4.56 5.86
C GLY A 140 7.45 -5.49 6.99
N PHE A 141 6.15 -5.65 7.25
CA PHE A 141 5.66 -6.46 8.37
C PHE A 141 5.16 -7.85 7.98
N ALA A 142 4.33 -7.96 6.94
CA ALA A 142 3.69 -9.23 6.59
C ALA A 142 4.70 -10.24 6.03
N LEU A 143 5.48 -9.83 5.04
CA LEU A 143 6.36 -10.70 4.25
C LEU A 143 7.63 -11.23 4.94
N PRO A 144 8.38 -10.47 5.78
CA PRO A 144 9.76 -10.85 6.17
C PRO A 144 9.92 -11.97 7.22
N ARG A 145 9.16 -13.06 7.10
CA ARG A 145 9.07 -14.13 8.10
C ARG A 145 9.68 -15.42 7.59
#